data_AF-A0A6A6Q2V7-F1
#
_entry.id   AF-A0A6A6Q2V7-F1
#
_cell.length_a   1.000
_cell.length_b   1.000
_cell.length_c   1.000
_cell.angle_alpha   90.00
_cell.angle_beta   90.00
_cell.angle_gamma   90.00
#
_symmetry.space_group_name_H-M   'P 1'
#
loop_
_entity.id
_entity.type
_entity.pdbx_description
1 polymer ?
#
loop_
_entity_poly.entity_id
_entity_poly.type
_entity_poly.pdbx_seq_one_letter_code
_entity_poly.pdbx_strand_id
1 'polypeptide(L)'
;MVVLTIEEWQRQSTLLIQARPTTTRITTKYNIPNLESAKYNKSKKRKRNTGIDEKEEEQQQQEAAPRIPRATLTLKTFDPESGVVLQFKTDRAADVGRAINGLGRLGRYMAALPEQVEGMLSLNALSGWTLSQF
;
A
#
# COMPACT_ATOMS: atom_id res chain seq x y z
N MET A 1 1.41 -11.20 -14.96
CA MET A 1 1.36 -12.20 -13.87
C MET A 1 0.72 -11.55 -12.65
N VAL A 2 -0.23 -12.22 -11.99
CA VAL A 2 -0.84 -11.72 -10.76
C VAL A 2 -0.01 -12.19 -9.58
N VAL A 3 0.49 -11.25 -8.78
CA VAL A 3 1.31 -11.57 -7.60
C VAL A 3 0.43 -11.57 -6.36
N LEU A 4 0.57 -12.60 -5.52
CA LEU A 4 -0.30 -12.83 -4.36
C LEU A 4 0.10 -11.99 -3.13
N THR A 5 1.38 -11.62 -3.02
CA THR A 5 1.92 -10.90 -1.86
C THR A 5 2.50 -9.54 -2.27
N ILE A 6 2.46 -8.58 -1.33
CA ILE A 6 3.00 -7.24 -1.57
C ILE A 6 4.54 -7.24 -1.66
N GLU A 7 5.20 -8.08 -0.87
CA GLU A 7 6.66 -8.17 -0.81
C GLU A 7 7.26 -8.66 -2.12
N GLU A 8 6.64 -9.68 -2.73
CA GLU A 8 7.08 -10.21 -4.03
C GLU A 8 6.87 -9.17 -5.13
N TRP A 9 5.73 -8.47 -5.12
CA TRP A 9 5.48 -7.39 -6.07
C TRP A 9 6.51 -6.26 -5.93
N GLN A 10 6.89 -5.89 -4.70
CA GLN A 10 7.92 -4.90 -4.44
C GLN A 10 9.28 -5.35 -4.97
N ARG A 11 9.72 -6.57 -4.61
CA ARG A 11 11.01 -7.12 -5.05
C ARG A 11 11.13 -7.17 -6.57
N GLN A 12 10.11 -7.70 -7.24
CA GLN A 12 10.08 -7.79 -8.70
C GLN A 12 10.02 -6.40 -9.36
N SER A 13 9.25 -5.47 -8.79
CA SER A 13 9.19 -4.10 -9.29
C SER A 13 10.53 -3.37 -9.15
N THR A 14 11.25 -3.56 -8.03
CA THR A 14 12.60 -3.01 -7.85
C THR A 14 13.56 -3.54 -8.92
N LEU A 15 13.57 -4.85 -9.16
CA LEU A 15 14.44 -5.46 -10.17
C LEU A 15 14.15 -4.90 -11.57
N LEU A 16 12.87 -4.71 -11.91
CA LEU A 16 12.46 -4.16 -13.20
C LEU A 16 12.92 -2.70 -13.37
N ILE A 17 12.78 -1.87 -12.32
CA ILE A 17 13.21 -0.47 -12.33
C ILE A 17 14.74 -0.36 -12.44
N GLN A 18 15.48 -1.21 -11.71
CA GLN A 18 16.94 -1.24 -11.77
C GLN A 18 17.45 -1.65 -13.16
N ALA A 19 16.80 -2.62 -13.80
CA ALA A 19 17.17 -3.04 -15.15
C ALA A 19 16.87 -1.95 -16.18
N ARG A 20 15.76 -1.21 -16.02
CA ARG A 20 15.28 -0.22 -17.00
C ARG A 20 14.60 0.97 -16.31
N PRO A 21 15.37 1.98 -15.89
CA PRO A 21 14.83 3.12 -15.14
C PRO A 21 13.98 4.08 -15.99
N THR A 22 14.16 4.10 -17.31
CA THR A 22 13.50 5.07 -18.20
C THR A 22 12.18 4.57 -18.80
N THR A 23 12.02 3.24 -18.95
CA THR A 23 10.85 2.64 -19.62
C THR A 23 9.83 2.07 -18.62
N THR A 24 10.28 1.62 -17.45
CA THR A 24 9.43 1.01 -16.42
C THR A 24 8.50 2.03 -15.79
N ARG A 25 7.20 1.72 -15.76
CA ARG A 25 6.16 2.60 -15.20
C ARG A 25 5.34 1.87 -14.14
N ILE A 26 5.10 2.55 -13.02
CA ILE A 26 4.18 2.10 -11.97
C ILE A 26 2.88 2.90 -12.08
N THR A 27 1.75 2.22 -11.96
CA THR A 27 0.41 2.82 -11.90
C THR A 27 -0.29 2.34 -10.63
N THR A 28 -0.81 3.29 -9.87
CA THR A 28 -1.59 3.05 -8.66
C THR A 28 -3.04 3.46 -8.93
N LYS A 29 -3.96 2.51 -8.82
CA LYS A 29 -5.39 2.77 -8.91
C LYS A 29 -6.03 2.52 -7.56
N TYR A 30 -6.59 3.57 -6.97
CA TYR A 30 -7.37 3.49 -5.75
C TYR A 30 -8.85 3.64 -6.06
N ASN A 31 -9.65 2.69 -5.59
CA ASN A 31 -11.09 2.69 -5.81
C ASN A 31 -11.81 2.77 -4.46
N ILE A 32 -12.37 3.94 -4.18
CA ILE A 32 -13.18 4.22 -3.00
C ILE A 32 -14.65 4.16 -3.42
N PRO A 33 -15.41 3.13 -3.02
CA PRO A 33 -16.83 3.11 -3.28
C PRO A 33 -17.54 4.21 -2.48
N ASN A 34 -18.46 4.95 -3.10
CA ASN A 34 -19.20 6.02 -2.43
C ASN A 34 -20.33 5.43 -1.55
N LEU A 35 -20.14 5.47 -0.23
CA LEU A 35 -21.11 5.03 0.78
C LEU A 35 -22.41 5.85 0.79
N GLU A 36 -22.40 7.07 0.25
CA GLU A 36 -23.54 7.98 0.20
C GLU A 36 -24.49 7.68 -0.98
N SER A 37 -24.01 6.93 -1.98
CA SER A 37 -24.82 6.64 -3.16
C SER A 37 -26.03 5.76 -2.84
N ALA A 38 -27.17 6.07 -3.46
CA ALA A 38 -28.48 5.46 -3.21
C ALA A 38 -28.51 3.92 -3.35
N LYS A 39 -27.49 3.31 -3.98
CA LYS A 39 -27.31 1.86 -4.08
C LYS A 39 -26.90 1.20 -2.75
N TYR A 40 -26.19 1.91 -1.86
CA TYR A 40 -25.70 1.37 -0.58
C TYR A 40 -26.56 1.80 0.63
N ASN A 41 -27.33 2.89 0.51
CA ASN A 41 -28.22 3.38 1.57
C ASN A 41 -29.58 2.65 1.67
N LYS A 42 -29.92 1.76 0.72
CA LYS A 42 -31.22 1.06 0.73
C LYS A 42 -31.37 -0.03 1.80
N SER A 43 -30.28 -0.51 2.42
CA SER A 43 -30.34 -1.64 3.35
C SER A 43 -30.55 -1.27 4.83
N LYS A 44 -30.45 0.01 5.22
CA LYS A 44 -30.41 0.40 6.65
C LYS A 44 -31.78 0.62 7.31
N LYS A 45 -32.91 0.45 6.62
CA LYS A 45 -34.25 0.75 7.18
C LYS A 45 -35.01 -0.46 7.77
N ARG A 46 -34.39 -1.63 7.97
CA ARG A 46 -35.08 -2.74 8.64
C ARG A 46 -34.21 -3.46 9.67
N LYS A 47 -34.78 -3.50 10.89
CA LYS A 47 -34.49 -4.36 12.05
C LYS A 47 -33.56 -3.79 13.13
N ARG A 48 -34.19 -3.04 14.03
CA ARG A 48 -33.79 -2.81 15.43
C ARG A 48 -34.29 -4.01 16.26
N ASN A 49 -33.41 -4.79 16.92
CA ASN A 49 -33.63 -5.28 18.29
C ASN A 49 -32.39 -5.99 18.91
N THR A 50 -31.95 -5.45 20.05
CA THR A 50 -31.44 -6.07 21.31
C THR A 50 -30.48 -7.28 21.31
N GLY A 51 -29.38 -7.14 22.09
CA GLY A 51 -28.74 -8.24 22.85
C GLY A 51 -27.23 -8.09 23.08
N ILE A 52 -26.84 -7.83 24.32
CA ILE A 52 -25.48 -7.81 24.95
C ILE A 52 -25.06 -9.29 25.21
N ASP A 53 -23.81 -9.79 25.13
CA ASP A 53 -22.60 -9.61 25.98
C ASP A 53 -21.42 -10.45 25.40
N GLU A 54 -20.25 -10.41 26.05
CA GLU A 54 -18.86 -10.63 25.61
C GLU A 54 -18.27 -12.07 25.63
N LYS A 55 -17.05 -12.17 25.02
CA LYS A 55 -15.85 -13.01 25.27
C LYS A 55 -15.51 -14.23 24.39
N GLU A 56 -14.30 -14.11 23.78
CA GLU A 56 -13.15 -15.06 23.63
C GLU A 56 -13.44 -16.44 22.97
N GLU A 57 -12.72 -17.01 21.99
CA GLU A 57 -11.33 -16.95 21.51
C GLU A 57 -11.26 -17.55 20.07
N GLU A 58 -10.25 -17.11 19.31
CA GLU A 58 -9.47 -17.84 18.30
C GLU A 58 -10.07 -18.61 17.09
N GLN A 59 -9.43 -18.31 15.96
CA GLN A 59 -9.19 -19.13 14.75
C GLN A 59 -10.22 -19.08 13.61
N GLN A 60 -9.74 -18.45 12.52
CA GLN A 60 -10.05 -18.72 11.12
C GLN A 60 -11.51 -18.47 10.69
N GLN A 61 -11.87 -17.20 10.53
CA GLN A 61 -13.16 -16.82 9.95
C GLN A 61 -12.98 -16.03 8.65
N GLN A 62 -13.30 -16.71 7.56
CA GLN A 62 -14.09 -16.13 6.49
C GLN A 62 -15.33 -15.50 7.13
N GLU A 63 -15.41 -14.17 7.16
CA GLU A 63 -16.61 -13.52 7.67
C GLU A 63 -17.09 -12.43 6.72
N ALA A 64 -18.21 -12.74 6.10
CA ALA A 64 -19.12 -11.80 5.47
C ALA A 64 -19.77 -10.93 6.56
N ALA A 65 -18.97 -10.04 7.18
CA ALA A 65 -19.47 -8.88 7.90
C ALA A 65 -20.27 -7.98 6.92
N PRO A 66 -21.26 -7.18 7.40
CA PRO A 66 -22.10 -6.36 6.54
C PRO A 66 -21.20 -5.57 5.59
N ARG A 67 -21.49 -5.66 4.28
CA ARG A 67 -20.66 -5.14 3.19
C ARG A 67 -20.57 -3.61 3.24
N ILE A 68 -19.89 -3.06 4.25
CA ILE A 68 -19.31 -1.72 4.19
C ILE A 68 -18.42 -1.80 2.96
N PRO A 69 -18.66 -0.95 1.96
CA PRO A 69 -18.03 -1.17 0.68
C PRO A 69 -16.54 -0.94 0.86
N ARG A 70 -15.76 -2.01 0.75
CA ARG A 70 -14.32 -2.02 0.98
C ARG A 70 -13.62 -1.32 -0.17
N ALA A 71 -12.78 -0.34 0.15
CA ALA A 71 -11.89 0.27 -0.82
C ALA A 71 -10.91 -0.78 -1.36
N THR A 72 -10.56 -0.68 -2.64
CA THR A 72 -9.62 -1.60 -3.28
C THR A 72 -8.45 -0.82 -3.86
N LEU A 73 -7.23 -1.31 -3.60
CA LEU A 73 -6.00 -0.80 -4.18
C LEU A 73 -5.53 -1.78 -5.26
N THR A 74 -5.23 -1.28 -6.45
CA THR A 74 -4.58 -2.04 -7.52
C THR A 74 -3.28 -1.35 -7.92
N LEU A 75 -2.18 -2.08 -7.80
CA LEU A 75 -0.86 -1.66 -8.23
C LEU A 75 -0.48 -2.43 -9.49
N LYS A 76 0.01 -1.71 -10.48
CA LYS A 76 0.47 -2.27 -11.75
C LYS A 76 1.86 -1.72 -12.06
N THR A 77 2.82 -2.60 -12.28
CA THR A 77 4.13 -2.25 -12.83
C THR A 77 4.18 -2.82 -14.24
N PHE A 78 4.48 -2.00 -15.23
CA PHE A 78 4.61 -2.43 -16.62
C PHE A 78 5.86 -1.84 -17.27
N ASP A 79 6.49 -2.62 -18.12
CA ASP A 79 7.57 -2.17 -19.00
C ASP A 79 7.18 -2.47 -20.46
N PRO A 80 7.05 -1.44 -21.32
CA PRO A 80 6.60 -1.62 -22.70
C PRO A 80 7.60 -2.39 -23.57
N GLU A 81 8.90 -2.36 -23.26
CA GLU A 81 9.91 -3.03 -24.10
C GLU A 81 10.03 -4.53 -23.82
N SER A 82 9.85 -4.96 -22.57
CA SER A 82 9.85 -6.39 -22.22
C SER A 82 8.47 -7.04 -22.27
N GLY A 83 7.40 -6.24 -22.29
CA GLY A 83 6.02 -6.73 -22.23
C GLY A 83 5.63 -7.31 -20.85
N VAL A 84 6.49 -7.17 -19.84
CA VAL A 84 6.24 -7.70 -18.49
C VAL A 84 5.23 -6.81 -17.76
N VAL A 85 4.21 -7.45 -17.18
CA VAL A 85 3.19 -6.78 -16.35
C VAL A 85 3.03 -7.51 -15.02
N LEU A 86 3.30 -6.78 -13.94
CA LEU A 86 3.12 -7.23 -12.57
C LEU A 86 1.91 -6.52 -11.98
N GLN A 87 0.93 -7.27 -11.47
CA GLN A 87 -0.26 -6.70 -10.86
C GLN A 87 -0.46 -7.26 -9.45
N PHE A 88 -0.68 -6.36 -8.50
CA PHE A 88 -1.06 -6.65 -7.13
C PHE A 88 -2.39 -5.95 -6.81
N LYS A 89 -3.33 -6.67 -6.19
CA LYS A 89 -4.63 -6.14 -5.79
C LYS A 89 -4.91 -6.55 -4.35
N THR A 90 -5.29 -5.59 -3.51
CA THR A 90 -5.67 -5.85 -2.12
C THR A 90 -6.88 -5.03 -1.69
N ASP A 91 -7.69 -5.61 -0.82
CA ASP A 91 -8.78 -4.97 -0.06
C ASP A 91 -8.44 -4.85 1.45
N ARG A 92 -7.26 -5.32 1.87
CA ARG A 92 -6.81 -5.32 3.27
C ARG A 92 -6.12 -4.00 3.61
N ALA A 93 -6.64 -3.28 4.59
CA ALA A 93 -6.10 -1.98 5.02
C ALA A 93 -4.63 -2.05 5.46
N ALA A 94 -4.24 -3.11 6.18
CA ALA A 94 -2.85 -3.31 6.61
C ALA A 94 -1.88 -3.44 5.42
N ASP A 95 -2.29 -4.12 4.35
CA ASP A 95 -1.48 -4.30 3.16
C ASP A 95 -1.38 -3.01 2.35
N VAL A 96 -2.43 -2.18 2.32
CA VAL A 96 -2.42 -0.86 1.66
C VAL A 96 -1.34 0.04 2.27
N GLY A 97 -1.25 0.12 3.59
CA GLY A 97 -0.21 0.93 4.26
C GLY A 97 1.21 0.46 3.91
N ARG A 98 1.45 -0.86 3.97
CA ARG A 98 2.73 -1.46 3.56
C ARG A 98 3.04 -1.19 2.08
N ALA A 99 2.03 -1.24 1.22
CA ALA A 99 2.18 -1.01 -0.21
C ALA A 99 2.57 0.43 -0.54
N ILE A 100 1.94 1.43 0.10
CA ILE A 100 2.26 2.85 -0.06
C ILE A 100 3.68 3.15 0.43
N ASN A 101 4.06 2.63 1.59
CA ASN A 101 5.43 2.80 2.13
C ASN A 101 6.48 2.21 1.19
N GLY A 102 6.21 1.03 0.59
CA GLY A 102 7.09 0.44 -0.41
C GLY A 102 7.19 1.26 -1.70
N LEU A 103 6.09 1.86 -2.15
CA LEU A 103 6.11 2.78 -3.30
C LEU A 103 7.03 3.99 -3.08
N GLY A 104 7.10 4.51 -1.86
CA GLY A 104 8.03 5.58 -1.50
C GLY A 104 9.49 5.20 -1.77
N ARG A 105 9.87 3.96 -1.47
CA ARG A 105 11.21 3.41 -1.76
C ARG A 105 11.44 3.24 -3.27
N LEU A 106 10.46 2.69 -3.98
CA LEU A 106 10.52 2.52 -5.44
C LEU A 106 10.67 3.87 -6.17
N GLY A 107 10.00 4.91 -5.69
CA GLY A 107 10.11 6.26 -6.24
C GLY A 107 11.52 6.86 -6.12
N ARG A 108 12.27 6.51 -5.06
CA ARG A 108 13.68 6.91 -4.93
C ARG A 108 14.57 6.24 -5.98
N TYR A 109 14.37 4.94 -6.22
CA TYR A 109 15.08 4.22 -7.28
C TYR A 109 14.77 4.79 -8.67
N MET A 110 13.52 5.16 -8.94
CA MET A 110 13.14 5.83 -10.20
C MET A 110 13.76 7.22 -10.35
N ALA A 111 13.92 7.96 -9.25
CA ALA A 111 14.53 9.29 -9.25
C ALA A 111 16.07 9.27 -9.25
N ALA A 112 16.70 8.08 -9.34
CA ALA A 112 18.15 7.88 -9.19
C ALA A 112 18.74 8.54 -7.93
N LEU A 113 17.91 8.71 -6.89
CA LEU A 113 18.35 9.28 -5.63
C LEU A 113 19.04 8.21 -4.79
N PRO A 114 20.09 8.57 -4.02
CA PRO A 114 20.73 7.62 -3.12
C PRO A 114 19.70 7.06 -2.15
N GLU A 115 19.79 5.75 -1.89
CA GLU A 115 18.94 5.06 -0.92
C GLU A 115 19.13 5.73 0.45
N GLN A 116 18.15 6.52 0.86
CA GLN A 116 18.12 7.07 2.21
C GLN A 116 17.82 5.89 3.13
N VAL A 117 18.88 5.29 3.68
CA VAL A 117 18.78 4.37 4.81
C VAL A 117 18.17 5.18 5.95
N GLU A 118 16.85 5.07 6.10
CA GLU A 118 16.02 5.91 6.97
C GLU A 118 16.31 5.73 8.48
N GLY A 119 17.41 5.05 8.83
CA GLY A 119 17.98 4.97 10.18
C GLY A 119 19.24 5.84 10.41
N MET A 120 19.79 6.52 9.39
CA MET A 120 21.04 7.28 9.51
C MET A 120 20.86 8.80 9.59
N LEU A 121 19.61 9.29 9.62
CA LEU A 121 19.30 10.72 9.64
C LEU A 121 19.13 11.31 11.05
N SER A 122 19.21 10.53 12.13
CA SER A 122 19.13 11.09 13.49
C SER A 122 20.47 11.47 14.12
N LEU A 123 21.61 11.12 13.50
CA LEU A 123 22.95 11.39 14.08
C LEU A 123 23.65 12.61 13.45
N ASN A 124 23.32 12.97 12.21
CA ASN A 124 24.01 14.06 11.52
C ASN A 124 23.41 15.46 11.77
N ALA A 125 22.28 15.57 12.49
CA ALA A 125 21.68 16.85 12.83
C ALA A 125 22.27 17.50 14.10
N LEU A 126 23.19 16.82 14.81
CA LEU A 126 23.74 17.27 16.09
C LEU A 126 25.22 17.73 16.03
N SER A 127 25.89 17.65 14.88
CA SER A 127 27.31 18.03 14.76
C SER A 127 27.55 19.48 14.34
N GLY A 128 26.51 20.31 14.23
CA GLY A 128 26.62 21.69 13.73
C GLY A 128 27.07 22.76 14.75
N TRP A 129 27.23 22.42 16.03
CA TRP A 129 27.54 23.39 17.09
C TRP A 129 28.86 23.04 17.77
N THR A 130 29.98 23.11 17.06
CA THR A 130 31.28 23.25 17.71
C THR A 130 32.15 24.31 17.03
N LEU A 131 32.46 25.32 17.85
CA LEU A 131 33.68 26.12 17.86
C LEU A 131 33.80 27.32 16.89
N SER A 132 33.44 28.50 17.41
CA SER A 132 34.14 29.76 17.10
C SER A 132 34.38 30.52 18.41
N GLN A 133 35.43 30.11 19.13
CA GLN A 133 36.14 30.99 20.06
C GLN A 133 37.38 31.50 19.33
N PHE A 134 37.38 32.79 19.03
CA PHE A 134 38.56 33.65 18.96
C PHE A 134 38.13 35.05 19.40
#